data_AF-A0A836IN84-F1
#
_entry.id   AF-A0A836IN84-F1
#
_cell.length_a   1.000
_cell.length_b   1.000
_cell.length_c   1.000
_cell.angle_alpha   90.00
_cell.angle_beta   90.00
_cell.angle_gamma   90.00
#
_symmetry.space_group_name_H-M   'P 1'
#
loop_
_entity.id
_entity.type
_entity.pdbx_description
1 polymer ?
#
loop_
_entity_poly.entity_id
_entity_poly.type
_entity_poly.pdbx_seq_one_letter_code
_entity_poly.pdbx_strand_id
1 'polypeptide(L)'
;MARQVDEQKSMRNVSGSGEAEKTSKLRTDDLAELQERMKTLHAEVTQQNEAKEQRARELAAVPVGDADVQIVASALLMTPECARRLLQEKNGNVTAVLRNAVGLPKARA
;
A
#
# COMPACT_ATOMS: atom_id res chain seq x y z
N MET A 1 61.30 36.62 4.35
CA MET A 1 59.89 37.02 4.59
C MET A 1 58.89 36.49 3.55
N ALA A 2 59.23 35.48 2.71
CA ALA A 2 58.31 34.94 1.70
C ALA A 2 57.76 33.52 2.02
N ARG A 3 58.45 32.75 2.88
CA ARG A 3 58.06 31.37 3.21
C ARG A 3 56.83 31.26 4.12
N GLN A 4 56.60 32.26 4.97
CA GLN A 4 55.46 32.30 5.89
C GLN A 4 54.11 32.53 5.18
N VAL A 5 54.14 33.16 4.01
CA VAL A 5 52.91 33.48 3.26
C VAL A 5 52.42 32.25 2.46
N ASP A 6 53.33 31.39 2.00
CA ASP A 6 52.97 30.16 1.28
C ASP A 6 52.36 29.10 2.22
N GLU A 7 52.88 28.97 3.45
CA GLU A 7 52.30 28.07 4.45
C GLU A 7 50.88 28.51 4.86
N GLN A 8 50.63 29.83 4.97
CA GLN A 8 49.30 30.35 5.26
C GLN A 8 48.30 30.15 4.11
N LYS A 9 48.74 30.20 2.84
CA LYS A 9 47.87 29.89 1.69
C LYS A 9 47.57 28.39 1.60
N SER A 10 48.55 27.54 1.89
CA SER A 10 48.37 26.08 1.89
C SER A 10 47.37 25.62 2.96
N MET A 11 47.40 26.22 4.15
CA MET A 11 46.44 25.91 5.23
C MET A 11 45.00 26.32 4.91
N ARG A 12 44.80 27.32 4.03
CA ARG A 12 43.47 27.80 3.64
C ARG A 12 42.75 26.86 2.68
N ASN A 13 43.49 26.01 1.96
CA ASN A 13 42.94 25.00 1.05
C ASN A 13 42.60 23.68 1.74
N VAL A 14 43.10 23.44 2.96
CA VAL A 14 42.89 22.18 3.72
C VAL A 14 41.73 22.30 4.72
N SER A 15 41.28 23.51 5.06
CA SER A 15 40.47 23.74 6.26
C SER A 15 39.01 24.19 6.05
N GLY A 16 38.41 24.10 4.85
CA GLY A 16 37.04 24.66 4.74
C GLY A 16 36.09 24.25 3.63
N SER A 17 36.45 23.42 2.65
CA SER A 17 35.53 23.09 1.54
C SER A 17 35.33 21.60 1.30
N GLY A 18 36.35 20.77 1.52
CA GLY A 18 36.31 19.35 1.18
C GLY A 18 35.31 18.53 2.00
N GLU A 19 35.16 18.78 3.30
CA GLU A 19 34.22 18.03 4.14
C GLU A 19 32.77 18.49 3.96
N ALA A 20 32.54 19.78 3.75
CA ALA A 20 31.21 20.33 3.45
C ALA A 20 30.71 19.83 2.08
N GLU A 21 31.58 19.77 1.07
CA GLU A 21 31.22 19.22 -0.23
C GLU A 21 30.99 17.70 -0.20
N LYS A 22 31.81 16.94 0.53
CA LYS A 22 31.62 15.47 0.68
C LYS A 22 30.35 15.14 1.44
N THR A 23 30.05 15.86 2.53
CA THR A 23 28.81 15.68 3.30
C THR A 23 27.57 16.16 2.55
N SER A 24 27.70 17.22 1.73
CA SER A 24 26.63 17.66 0.83
C SER A 24 26.32 16.60 -0.23
N LYS A 25 27.35 16.03 -0.87
CA LYS A 25 27.23 14.97 -1.88
C LYS A 25 26.60 13.69 -1.31
N LEU A 26 27.03 13.24 -0.14
CA LEU A 26 26.41 12.10 0.57
C LEU A 26 24.91 12.32 0.82
N ARG A 27 24.51 13.52 1.28
CA ARG A 27 23.09 13.84 1.48
C ARG A 27 22.30 13.92 0.17
N THR A 28 22.90 14.36 -0.93
CA THR A 28 22.22 14.39 -2.23
C THR A 28 22.07 13.00 -2.83
N ASP A 29 23.06 12.13 -2.64
CA ASP A 29 23.03 10.75 -3.10
C ASP A 29 21.94 9.97 -2.33
N ASP A 30 21.87 10.15 -1.01
CA ASP A 30 20.79 9.60 -0.17
C ASP A 30 19.40 10.10 -0.59
N LEU A 31 19.30 11.37 -1.03
CA LEU A 31 18.05 11.97 -1.50
C LEU A 31 17.63 11.43 -2.87
N ALA A 32 18.59 11.17 -3.77
CA ALA A 32 18.35 10.56 -5.06
C ALA A 32 17.87 9.10 -4.91
N GLU A 33 18.51 8.32 -4.04
CA GLU A 33 18.08 6.96 -3.71
C GLU A 33 16.67 6.95 -3.08
N LEU A 34 16.36 7.90 -2.21
CA LEU A 34 15.04 8.03 -1.60
C LEU A 34 13.96 8.41 -2.62
N GLN A 35 14.27 9.30 -3.57
CA GLN A 35 13.37 9.65 -4.66
C GLN A 35 13.06 8.45 -5.57
N GLU A 36 14.06 7.64 -5.91
CA GLU A 36 13.86 6.42 -6.69
C GLU A 36 12.97 5.43 -5.93
N ARG A 37 13.24 5.19 -4.64
CA ARG A 37 12.39 4.31 -3.80
C ARG A 37 10.95 4.83 -3.69
N MET A 38 10.76 6.14 -3.58
CA MET A 38 9.42 6.74 -3.55
C MET A 38 8.69 6.58 -4.88
N LYS A 39 9.37 6.70 -6.02
CA LYS A 39 8.76 6.44 -7.33
C LYS A 39 8.31 4.98 -7.46
N THR A 40 9.15 4.03 -7.05
CA THR A 40 8.78 2.60 -7.04
C THR A 40 7.59 2.35 -6.11
N LEU A 41 7.62 2.88 -4.89
CA LEU A 41 6.53 2.75 -3.93
C LEU A 41 5.23 3.36 -4.48
N HIS A 42 5.28 4.52 -5.12
CA HIS A 42 4.12 5.12 -5.75
C HIS A 42 3.55 4.25 -6.87
N ALA A 43 4.41 3.68 -7.73
CA ALA A 43 3.96 2.77 -8.77
C ALA A 43 3.29 1.51 -8.20
N GLU A 44 3.87 0.91 -7.16
CA GLU A 44 3.29 -0.25 -6.47
C GLU A 44 1.96 0.09 -5.79
N VAL A 45 1.87 1.24 -5.12
CA VAL A 45 0.63 1.69 -4.47
C VAL A 45 -0.47 1.95 -5.50
N THR A 46 -0.14 2.59 -6.62
CA THR A 46 -1.09 2.82 -7.72
C THR A 46 -1.59 1.49 -8.27
N GLN A 47 -0.69 0.55 -8.58
CA GLN A 47 -1.06 -0.77 -9.09
C GLN A 47 -1.94 -1.56 -8.10
N GLN A 48 -1.61 -1.50 -6.79
CA GLN A 48 -2.45 -2.13 -5.76
C GLN A 48 -3.83 -1.48 -5.66
N ASN A 49 -3.92 -0.16 -5.78
CA ASN A 49 -5.19 0.54 -5.72
C ASN A 49 -6.06 0.21 -6.93
N GLU A 50 -5.50 0.20 -8.13
CA GLU A 50 -6.19 -0.22 -9.35
C GLU A 50 -6.69 -1.66 -9.23
N ALA A 51 -5.86 -2.58 -8.75
CA ALA A 51 -6.25 -3.98 -8.55
C ALA A 51 -7.36 -4.14 -7.49
N LYS A 52 -7.35 -3.34 -6.42
CA LYS A 52 -8.42 -3.32 -5.41
C LYS A 52 -9.72 -2.77 -5.98
N GLU A 53 -9.64 -1.69 -6.75
CA GLU A 53 -10.80 -1.07 -7.38
C GLU A 53 -11.43 -2.02 -8.40
N GLN A 54 -10.64 -2.70 -9.21
CA GLN A 54 -11.14 -3.66 -10.18
C GLN A 54 -11.83 -4.84 -9.50
N ARG A 55 -11.24 -5.40 -8.42
CA ARG A 55 -11.91 -6.43 -7.60
C ARG A 55 -13.21 -5.95 -6.99
N ALA A 56 -13.27 -4.69 -6.52
CA ALA A 56 -14.50 -4.12 -5.98
C ALA A 56 -15.59 -3.99 -7.05
N ARG A 57 -15.22 -3.57 -8.27
CA ARG A 57 -16.14 -3.50 -9.42
C ARG A 57 -16.65 -4.88 -9.82
N GLU A 58 -15.78 -5.89 -9.86
CA GLU A 58 -16.16 -7.28 -10.17
C GLU A 58 -17.13 -7.85 -9.12
N LEU A 59 -16.87 -7.63 -7.83
CA LEU A 59 -17.76 -8.05 -6.75
C LEU A 59 -19.11 -7.31 -6.81
N ALA A 60 -19.12 -6.02 -7.12
CA ALA A 60 -20.34 -5.23 -7.25
C ALA A 60 -21.21 -5.69 -8.43
N ALA A 61 -20.60 -6.23 -9.49
CA ALA A 61 -21.30 -6.76 -10.65
C ALA A 61 -22.01 -8.10 -10.41
N VAL A 62 -21.73 -8.78 -9.30
CA VAL A 62 -22.40 -10.04 -8.94
C VAL A 62 -23.86 -9.73 -8.54
N PRO A 63 -24.86 -10.24 -9.28
CA PRO A 63 -26.26 -10.06 -8.93
C PRO A 63 -26.57 -10.87 -7.66
N VAL A 64 -27.11 -10.20 -6.65
CA VAL A 64 -27.57 -10.82 -5.41
C VAL A 64 -29.02 -10.41 -5.18
N GLY A 65 -29.88 -11.38 -4.89
CA GLY A 65 -31.29 -11.14 -4.63
C GLY A 65 -31.52 -10.48 -3.27
N ASP A 66 -32.43 -9.51 -3.20
CA ASP A 66 -32.74 -8.80 -1.94
C ASP A 66 -33.30 -9.72 -0.85
N ALA A 67 -34.01 -10.78 -1.22
CA ALA A 67 -34.49 -11.79 -0.28
C ALA A 67 -33.33 -12.52 0.42
N ASP A 68 -32.31 -12.91 -0.34
CA ASP A 68 -31.11 -13.57 0.20
C ASP A 68 -30.32 -12.65 1.13
N VAL A 69 -30.22 -11.36 0.77
CA VAL A 69 -29.61 -10.33 1.60
C VAL A 69 -30.33 -10.22 2.94
N GLN A 70 -31.67 -10.19 2.94
CA GLN A 70 -32.43 -10.13 4.19
C GLN A 70 -32.25 -11.37 5.05
N ILE A 71 -32.28 -12.57 4.46
CA ILE A 71 -32.05 -13.83 5.19
C ILE A 71 -30.70 -13.80 5.90
N VAL A 72 -29.63 -13.39 5.20
CA VAL A 72 -28.28 -13.32 5.78
C VAL A 72 -28.18 -12.20 6.82
N ALA A 73 -28.75 -11.04 6.55
CA ALA A 73 -28.73 -9.90 7.48
C ALA A 73 -29.42 -10.24 8.80
N SER A 74 -30.59 -10.88 8.74
CA SER A 74 -31.31 -11.34 9.93
C SER A 74 -30.60 -12.49 10.64
N ALA A 75 -30.07 -13.48 9.91
CA ALA A 75 -29.41 -14.64 10.50
C ALA A 75 -28.10 -14.29 11.21
N LEU A 76 -27.34 -13.33 10.68
CA LEU A 76 -26.03 -12.93 11.22
C LEU A 76 -26.07 -11.62 12.00
N LEU A 77 -27.26 -11.05 12.22
CA LEU A 77 -27.47 -9.79 12.94
C LEU A 77 -26.58 -8.64 12.42
N MET A 78 -26.54 -8.48 11.10
CA MET A 78 -25.72 -7.46 10.42
C MET A 78 -26.54 -6.57 9.51
N THR A 79 -25.94 -5.47 9.04
CA THR A 79 -26.61 -4.57 8.11
C THR A 79 -26.82 -5.25 6.74
N PRO A 80 -27.88 -4.88 6.00
CA PRO A 80 -28.12 -5.40 4.64
C PRO A 80 -26.94 -5.17 3.69
N GLU A 81 -26.21 -4.06 3.85
CA GLU A 81 -25.03 -3.76 3.04
C GLU A 81 -23.88 -4.74 3.28
N CYS A 82 -23.60 -5.08 4.55
CA CYS A 82 -22.61 -6.09 4.89
C CYS A 82 -23.02 -7.48 4.39
N ALA A 83 -24.29 -7.84 4.53
CA ALA A 83 -24.83 -9.10 4.03
C ALA A 83 -24.74 -9.22 2.51
N ARG A 84 -25.05 -8.14 1.77
CA ARG A 84 -24.91 -8.06 0.31
C ARG A 84 -23.46 -8.26 -0.11
N ARG A 85 -22.51 -7.61 0.55
CA ARG A 85 -21.08 -7.78 0.24
C ARG A 85 -20.60 -9.22 0.48
N LEU A 86 -20.98 -9.84 1.59
CA LEU A 86 -20.64 -11.24 1.88
C LEU A 86 -21.23 -12.21 0.85
N LEU A 87 -22.46 -11.95 0.39
CA LEU A 87 -23.07 -12.73 -0.68
C LEU A 87 -22.34 -12.54 -2.01
N GLN A 88 -21.96 -11.31 -2.36
CA GLN A 88 -21.16 -11.03 -3.56
C GLN A 88 -19.82 -11.77 -3.54
N GLU A 89 -19.13 -11.79 -2.39
CA GLU A 89 -17.87 -12.53 -2.21
C GLU A 89 -18.02 -14.06 -2.35
N LYS A 90 -19.23 -14.59 -2.17
CA LYS A 90 -19.56 -16.01 -2.32
C LYS A 90 -20.41 -16.30 -3.56
N ASN A 91 -20.41 -15.41 -4.56
CA ASN A 91 -21.17 -15.54 -5.80
C ASN A 91 -22.68 -15.80 -5.57
N GLY A 92 -23.27 -15.13 -4.58
CA GLY A 92 -24.69 -15.27 -4.21
C GLY A 92 -25.02 -16.53 -3.41
N ASN A 93 -24.04 -17.34 -3.00
CA ASN A 93 -24.32 -18.59 -2.30
C ASN A 93 -24.59 -18.36 -0.79
N VAL A 94 -25.88 -18.26 -0.43
CA VAL A 94 -26.36 -18.12 0.96
C VAL A 94 -25.83 -19.24 1.86
N THR A 95 -25.89 -20.50 1.42
CA THR A 95 -25.48 -21.64 2.25
C THR A 95 -23.99 -21.61 2.57
N ALA A 96 -23.16 -21.14 1.63
CA ALA A 96 -21.72 -20.98 1.85
C ALA A 96 -21.44 -19.83 2.82
N VAL A 97 -22.18 -18.72 2.73
CA VAL A 97 -22.05 -17.59 3.67
C VAL A 97 -22.39 -18.04 5.09
N LEU A 98 -23.55 -18.66 5.28
CA LEU A 98 -24.01 -19.11 6.60
C LEU A 98 -23.09 -20.18 7.17
N ARG A 99 -22.65 -21.17 6.38
CA ARG A 99 -21.69 -22.18 6.83
C ARG A 99 -20.36 -21.58 7.27
N ASN A 100 -19.82 -20.63 6.51
CA ASN A 100 -18.57 -19.97 6.89
C ASN A 100 -18.72 -19.16 8.19
N ALA A 101 -19.87 -18.49 8.38
CA ALA A 101 -20.14 -17.72 9.59
C ALA A 101 -20.17 -18.58 10.86
N VAL A 102 -20.62 -19.84 10.75
CA VAL A 102 -20.61 -20.82 11.86
C VAL A 102 -19.37 -21.73 11.87
N GLY A 103 -18.37 -21.47 11.03
CA GLY A 103 -17.10 -22.23 11.00
C GLY A 103 -17.23 -23.67 10.49
N LEU A 104 -18.27 -23.99 9.72
CA LEU A 104 -18.47 -25.34 9.17
C LEU A 104 -17.60 -25.56 7.93
N PRO A 105 -17.04 -26.77 7.74
CA PRO A 105 -16.24 -27.09 6.56
C PRO A 105 -17.07 -27.00 5.28
N LYS A 106 -16.39 -26.76 4.15
CA LYS A 106 -17.01 -26.67 2.83
C LYS A 106 -17.86 -27.93 2.58
N ALA A 107 -19.09 -27.72 2.11
CA ALA A 107 -19.98 -28.83 1.76
C ALA A 107 -19.26 -29.73 0.76
N ARG A 108 -19.15 -31.03 1.09
CA ARG A 108 -18.71 -32.03 0.10
C ARG A 108 -19.80 -32.10 -0.98
N ALA A 109 -19.37 -32.05 -2.23
CA ALA A 109 -20.23 -32.13 -3.41
C ALA A 109 -20.93 -33.48 -3.49
#